data_AF-A0AAE0JKA3-F1
#
_entry.id   AF-A0AAE0JKA3-F1
#
_cell.length_a   1.000
_cell.length_b   1.000
_cell.length_c   1.000
_cell.angle_alpha   90.00
_cell.angle_beta   90.00
_cell.angle_gamma   90.00
#
_symmetry.space_group_name_H-M   'P 1'
#
loop_
_entity.id
_entity.type
_entity.pdbx_description
1 polymer ?
#
loop_
_entity_poly.entity_id
_entity_poly.type
_entity_poly.pdbx_seq_one_letter_code
_entity_poly.pdbx_strand_id
1 'polypeptide(L)'
;MATADAKIQELLTKPRNELTEYEVSLLEEHEFSAGPLSILQTAVRSHSQVLISVRNGRKILARVKAFDRHMNMVLENVKEMWTETPRLANGKKGKPVNKDRFISKMFLRGDSVILVLLS
;
A
#
# COMPACT_ATOMS: atom_id res chain seq x y z
N MET A 1 -24.19 -16.47 7.71
CA MET A 1 -23.50 -15.52 6.81
C MET A 1 -24.43 -14.35 6.47
N ALA A 2 -25.62 -14.56 5.90
CA ALA A 2 -26.58 -13.48 5.59
C ALA A 2 -26.94 -12.53 6.75
N THR A 3 -26.93 -13.01 8.00
CA THR A 3 -27.20 -12.20 9.20
C THR A 3 -26.03 -11.31 9.64
N ALA A 4 -24.79 -11.70 9.35
CA ALA A 4 -23.60 -10.91 9.67
C ALA A 4 -23.44 -9.75 8.68
N ASP A 5 -23.65 -10.02 7.39
CA ASP A 5 -23.60 -9.00 6.33
C ASP A 5 -24.69 -7.94 6.54
N ALA A 6 -25.92 -8.35 6.90
CA ALA A 6 -27.01 -7.42 7.22
C ALA A 6 -26.65 -6.49 8.40
N LYS A 7 -25.96 -7.01 9.42
CA LYS A 7 -25.52 -6.23 10.57
C LYS A 7 -24.39 -5.26 10.21
N ILE A 8 -23.48 -5.66 9.33
CA ILE A 8 -22.41 -4.77 8.83
C ILE A 8 -23.00 -3.65 7.96
N GLN A 9 -24.00 -3.95 7.13
CA GLN A 9 -24.71 -2.93 6.34
C GLN A 9 -25.43 -1.91 7.24
N GLU A 10 -26.02 -2.36 8.34
CA GLU A 10 -26.59 -1.44 9.34
C GLU A 10 -25.51 -0.56 9.99
N LEU A 11 -24.37 -1.14 10.37
CA LEU A 11 -23.25 -0.40 10.97
C LEU A 11 -22.62 0.62 10.00
N LEU A 12 -22.60 0.34 8.69
CA LEU A 12 -22.11 1.26 7.65
C LEU A 12 -22.97 2.54 7.53
N THR A 13 -24.25 2.46 7.89
CA THR A 13 -25.17 3.61 7.82
C THR A 13 -25.12 4.52 9.04
N LYS A 14 -24.51 4.05 10.14
CA LYS A 14 -24.33 4.82 11.38
C LYS A 14 -23.02 5.62 11.32
N PRO A 15 -22.98 6.83 11.88
CA PRO A 15 -21.75 7.59 11.92
C PRO A 15 -20.74 6.95 12.89
N ARG A 16 -19.45 6.93 12.53
CA ARG A 16 -18.40 6.19 13.27
C ARG A 16 -18.22 6.62 14.73
N ASN A 17 -18.64 7.83 15.09
CA ASN A 17 -18.58 8.36 16.47
C ASN A 17 -19.63 7.73 17.41
N GLU A 18 -20.67 7.09 16.88
CA GLU A 18 -21.72 6.44 17.65
C GLU A 18 -21.47 4.92 17.83
N LEU A 19 -20.43 4.39 17.18
CA LEU A 19 -20.08 2.98 17.23
C LEU A 19 -19.19 2.68 18.44
N THR A 20 -19.38 1.48 19.01
CA THR A 20 -18.45 0.95 20.02
C THR A 20 -17.12 0.55 19.37
N GLU A 21 -16.04 0.50 20.17
CA GLU A 21 -14.72 0.07 19.67
C GLU A 21 -14.77 -1.32 18.99
N TYR A 22 -15.59 -2.23 19.52
CA TYR A 22 -15.80 -3.55 18.95
C TYR A 22 -16.46 -3.47 17.56
N GLU A 23 -17.51 -2.67 17.40
CA GLU A 23 -18.19 -2.48 16.12
C GLU A 23 -17.29 -1.80 15.09
N VAL A 24 -16.45 -0.85 15.51
CA VAL A 24 -15.44 -0.23 14.64
C VAL A 24 -14.44 -1.29 14.14
N SER A 25 -13.97 -2.18 15.03
CA SER A 25 -13.03 -3.24 14.63
C SER A 25 -13.63 -4.22 13.62
N LEU A 26 -14.90 -4.59 13.78
CA LEU A 26 -15.64 -5.43 12.83
C LEU A 26 -15.79 -4.74 11.48
N LEU A 27 -16.08 -3.43 11.49
CA LEU A 27 -16.22 -2.64 10.28
C LEU A 27 -14.88 -2.55 9.54
N GLU A 28 -13.78 -2.32 10.25
CA GLU A 28 -12.43 -2.28 9.66
C GLU A 28 -12.04 -3.65 9.05
N GLU A 29 -12.32 -4.76 9.72
CA GLU A 29 -12.05 -6.11 9.19
C GLU A 29 -12.85 -6.38 7.90
N HIS A 30 -14.11 -5.94 7.86
CA HIS A 30 -14.93 -6.02 6.67
C HIS A 30 -14.42 -5.11 5.54
N GLU A 31 -14.03 -3.87 5.85
CA GLU A 31 -13.42 -2.93 4.89
C GLU A 31 -12.11 -3.48 4.31
N PHE A 32 -11.32 -4.20 5.11
CA PHE A 32 -10.11 -4.87 4.63
C PHE A 32 -10.39 -6.05 3.71
N SER A 33 -11.43 -6.84 3.97
CA SER A 33 -11.72 -8.07 3.24
C SER A 33 -12.56 -7.87 1.97
N ALA A 34 -13.56 -6.98 2.03
CA ALA A 34 -14.49 -6.73 0.94
C ALA A 34 -14.28 -5.37 0.25
N GLY A 35 -13.41 -4.51 0.80
CA GLY A 35 -13.15 -3.17 0.26
C GLY A 35 -11.95 -3.10 -0.68
N PRO A 36 -11.54 -1.88 -1.08
CA PRO A 36 -10.41 -1.66 -2.00
C PRO A 36 -9.06 -2.14 -1.43
N LEU A 37 -8.92 -2.22 -0.11
CA LEU A 37 -7.71 -2.71 0.55
C LEU A 37 -7.57 -4.25 0.52
N SER A 38 -8.61 -4.98 0.09
CA SER A 38 -8.57 -6.44 -0.08
C SER A 38 -7.47 -6.92 -1.01
N ILE A 39 -7.05 -6.05 -1.94
CA ILE A 39 -5.91 -6.33 -2.82
C ILE A 39 -4.60 -6.47 -2.04
N LEU A 40 -4.39 -5.67 -1.00
CA LEU A 40 -3.23 -5.75 -0.11
C LEU A 40 -3.33 -6.96 0.81
N GLN A 41 -4.54 -7.29 1.31
CA GLN A 41 -4.75 -8.50 2.09
C GLN A 41 -4.44 -9.75 1.26
N THR A 42 -4.86 -9.77 0.00
CA THR A 42 -4.53 -10.83 -0.95
C THR A 42 -3.03 -10.90 -1.20
N ALA A 43 -2.34 -9.77 -1.36
CA ALA A 43 -0.89 -9.70 -1.53
C ALA A 43 -0.14 -10.30 -0.33
N VAL A 44 -0.55 -9.97 0.90
CA VAL A 44 0.05 -10.51 2.13
C VAL A 44 -0.16 -12.01 2.23
N ARG A 45 -1.38 -12.50 1.98
CA ARG A 45 -1.74 -13.92 2.11
C ARG A 45 -1.07 -14.80 1.05
N SER A 46 -1.02 -14.32 -0.19
CA SER A 46 -0.39 -15.04 -1.31
C SER A 46 1.12 -14.87 -1.36
N HIS A 47 1.67 -13.99 -0.51
CA HIS A 47 3.05 -13.52 -0.60
C HIS A 47 3.42 -13.02 -2.01
N SER A 48 2.48 -12.46 -2.78
CA SER A 48 2.75 -11.96 -4.13
C SER A 48 3.60 -10.68 -4.13
N GLN A 49 4.20 -10.37 -5.28
CA GLN A 49 4.91 -9.11 -5.44
C GLN A 49 3.92 -8.00 -5.78
N VAL A 50 4.15 -6.82 -5.21
CA VAL A 50 3.40 -5.60 -5.51
C VAL A 50 4.33 -4.55 -6.08
N LEU A 51 3.83 -3.81 -7.05
CA LEU A 51 4.46 -2.60 -7.55
C LEU A 51 3.76 -1.39 -6.95
N ILE A 52 4.51 -0.59 -6.20
CA ILE A 52 4.03 0.61 -5.51
C ILE A 52 4.66 1.84 -6.17
N SER A 53 3.83 2.77 -6.63
CA SER A 53 4.29 4.08 -7.11
C SER A 53 4.19 5.09 -5.99
N VAL A 54 5.29 5.77 -5.68
CA VAL A 54 5.37 6.77 -4.61
C VAL A 54 5.50 8.20 -5.13
N ARG A 55 5.16 9.18 -4.28
CA ARG A 55 5.07 10.61 -4.63
C ARG A 55 6.35 11.25 -5.14
N ASN A 56 7.52 10.75 -4.73
CA ASN A 56 8.82 11.26 -5.16
C ASN A 56 9.26 10.78 -6.56
N GLY A 57 8.35 10.20 -7.35
CA GLY A 57 8.64 9.70 -8.69
C GLY A 57 9.40 8.37 -8.72
N ARG A 58 9.54 7.70 -7.58
CA ARG A 58 10.15 6.37 -7.48
C ARG A 58 9.09 5.27 -7.55
N LYS A 59 9.53 4.07 -7.92
CA LYS A 59 8.71 2.86 -7.93
C LYS A 59 9.35 1.82 -7.04
N ILE A 60 8.54 1.10 -6.29
CA ILE A 60 8.98 0.09 -5.34
C ILE A 60 8.37 -1.24 -5.75
N LEU A 61 9.19 -2.23 -6.04
CA LEU A 61 8.77 -3.62 -6.20
C LEU A 61 9.10 -4.35 -4.90
N ALA A 62 8.09 -4.87 -4.20
CA ALA A 62 8.29 -5.48 -2.89
C ALA A 62 7.24 -6.57 -2.60
N ARG A 63 7.42 -7.30 -1.49
CA ARG A 63 6.37 -8.14 -0.91
C ARG A 63 5.85 -7.47 0.37
N VAL A 64 4.54 -7.36 0.50
CA VAL A 64 3.90 -6.79 1.69
C VAL A 64 3.85 -7.86 2.78
N LYS A 65 4.35 -7.53 3.98
CA LYS A 65 4.28 -8.40 5.15
C LYS A 65 3.13 -8.02 6.08
N ALA A 66 2.87 -6.73 6.22
CA ALA A 66 1.75 -6.17 6.95
C ALA A 66 1.35 -4.82 6.35
N PHE A 67 0.09 -4.42 6.53
CA PHE A 67 -0.43 -3.11 6.16
C PHE A 67 -1.45 -2.64 7.20
N ASP A 68 -1.81 -1.35 7.15
CA ASP A 68 -2.87 -0.78 7.99
C ASP A 68 -3.89 0.03 7.19
N ARG A 69 -4.87 0.61 7.88
CA ARG A 69 -5.93 1.47 7.30
C ARG A 69 -5.42 2.74 6.61
N HIS A 70 -4.22 3.20 6.96
CA HIS A 70 -3.60 4.39 6.36
C HIS A 70 -2.71 4.03 5.17
N MET A 71 -2.66 2.76 4.78
CA MET A 71 -1.73 2.22 3.79
C MET A 71 -0.26 2.34 4.22
N ASN A 72 0.02 2.44 5.53
CA ASN A 72 1.38 2.17 5.99
C ASN A 72 1.66 0.68 5.77
N MET A 73 2.86 0.36 5.30
CA MET A 73 3.21 -1.01 4.92
C MET A 73 4.57 -1.41 5.49
N VAL A 74 4.64 -2.64 5.98
CA VAL A 74 5.90 -3.33 6.25
C VAL A 74 6.23 -4.16 5.02
N LEU A 75 7.35 -3.85 4.38
CA LEU A 75 7.79 -4.45 3.12
C LEU A 75 9.05 -5.29 3.33
N GLU A 76 9.15 -6.39 2.59
CA GLU A 76 10.34 -7.25 2.54
C GLU A 76 10.81 -7.43 1.10
N ASN A 77 12.12 -7.68 0.93
CA ASN A 77 12.77 -7.86 -0.37
C ASN A 77 12.47 -6.71 -1.34
N VAL A 78 12.70 -5.49 -0.84
CA VAL A 78 12.31 -4.25 -1.50
C VAL A 78 13.34 -3.87 -2.55
N LYS A 79 12.87 -3.67 -3.78
CA LYS A 79 13.64 -3.08 -4.87
C LYS A 79 13.05 -1.72 -5.22
N GLU A 80 13.74 -0.66 -4.81
CA GLU A 80 13.39 0.71 -5.17
C GLU A 80 14.07 1.08 -6.50
N MET A 81 13.31 1.68 -7.42
CA MET A 81 13.75 2.01 -8.77
C MET A 81 13.40 3.46 -9.09
N TRP A 82 14.36 4.19 -9.66
CA TRP A 82 14.16 5.56 -10.11
C TRP A 82 15.06 5.88 -11.30
N THR A 83 14.70 6.93 -12.02
CA THR A 83 15.51 7.43 -13.12
C THR A 83 16.19 8.72 -12.69
N GLU A 84 17.51 8.78 -12.81
CA GLU A 84 18.31 9.97 -12.56
C GLU A 84 18.81 10.54 -13.88
N THR A 85 18.74 11.86 -14.04
CA THR A 85 19.30 12.54 -15.21
C THR A 85 20.55 13.30 -14.75
N PRO A 86 21.76 12.75 -14.95
CA PRO A 86 22.98 13.39 -14.49
C PRO A 86 23.21 14.70 -15.25
N ARG A 87 23.88 15.66 -14.61
CA ARG A 87 24.36 16.87 -15.28
C ARG A 87 25.78 16.60 -15.81
N LEU A 88 25.98 16.87 -17.09
CA LEU A 88 27.29 16.81 -17.73
C LEU A 88 28.17 17.98 -17.26
N ALA A 89 29.49 17.87 -17.45
CA ALA A 89 30.46 18.91 -17.12
C ALA A 89 30.17 20.27 -17.81
N ASN A 90 29.46 20.24 -18.93
CA ASN A 90 29.00 21.42 -19.68
C ASN A 90 27.63 21.97 -19.21
N GLY A 91 27.10 21.47 -18.09
CA GLY A 91 25.83 21.90 -17.52
C GLY A 91 24.57 21.37 -18.21
N LYS A 92 24.69 20.66 -19.35
CA LYS A 92 23.54 20.07 -20.06
C LYS A 92 23.03 18.81 -19.34
N LYS A 93 21.74 18.51 -19.51
CA LYS A 93 21.15 17.25 -19.02
C LYS A 93 21.72 16.08 -19.82
N GLY A 94 22.25 15.08 -19.13
CA GLY A 94 22.75 13.83 -19.70
C GLY A 94 21.64 12.87 -20.07
N LYS A 95 22.02 11.67 -20.51
CA LYS A 95 21.06 10.60 -20.78
C LYS A 95 20.42 10.12 -19.47
N PRO A 96 19.11 9.87 -19.42
CA PRO A 96 18.46 9.28 -18.25
C PRO A 96 19.07 7.92 -17.92
N VAL A 97 19.44 7.71 -16.66
CA VAL A 97 20.01 6.46 -16.15
C VAL A 97 19.05 5.87 -15.13
N ASN A 98 18.67 4.61 -15.32
CA ASN A 98 17.88 3.87 -14.34
C ASN A 98 18.81 3.40 -13.22
N LYS A 99 18.45 3.75 -11.98
CA LYS A 99 19.09 3.29 -10.76
C LYS A 99 18.12 2.44 -9.97
N ASP A 100 18.66 1.43 -9.31
CA ASP A 100 17.95 0.62 -8.36
C ASP A 100 18.73 0.46 -7.05
N ARG A 101 17.97 0.25 -5.98
CA ARG A 101 18.50 -0.05 -4.65
C ARG A 101 17.72 -1.20 -4.04
N PHE A 102 18.44 -2.12 -3.41
CA PHE A 102 17.85 -3.21 -2.66
C PHE A 102 17.83 -2.89 -1.16
N ILE A 103 16.71 -3.20 -0.49
CA ILE A 103 16.52 -3.06 0.95
C ILE A 103 15.83 -4.32 1.46
N SER A 104 16.44 -5.01 2.42
CA SER A 104 15.92 -6.30 2.91
C SER A 104 14.56 -6.15 3.61
N LYS A 105 14.40 -5.12 4.44
CA LYS A 105 13.16 -4.79 5.17
C LYS A 105 12.98 -3.27 5.20
N MET A 106 11.76 -2.79 4.98
CA MET A 106 11.44 -1.38 4.95
C MET A 106 10.06 -1.11 5.54
N PHE A 107 9.95 -0.05 6.32
CA PHE A 107 8.65 0.54 6.66
C PHE A 107 8.35 1.67 5.68
N LEU A 108 7.19 1.62 5.02
CA LEU A 108 6.70 2.64 4.10
C LEU A 108 5.48 3.33 4.70
N ARG A 109 5.52 4.65 4.79
CA ARG A 109 4.38 5.45 5.24
C ARG A 109 3.37 5.66 4.11
N GLY A 110 2.08 5.51 4.41
CA GLY A 110 0.99 5.52 3.43
C GLY A 110 0.76 6.84 2.71
N ASP A 111 1.05 7.99 3.36
CA ASP A 111 0.92 9.33 2.74
C ASP A 111 1.74 9.50 1.44
N SER A 112 2.80 8.70 1.29
CA SER A 112 3.69 8.71 0.13
C SER A 112 3.20 7.83 -1.02
N VAL A 113 2.26 6.93 -0.78
CA VAL A 113 1.73 5.97 -1.76
C VAL A 113 0.72 6.68 -2.68
N ILE A 114 0.85 6.46 -3.99
CA ILE A 114 -0.10 6.96 -4.98
C ILE A 114 -0.91 5.82 -5.58
N LEU A 115 -0.22 4.76 -5.99
CA LEU A 115 -0.82 3.63 -6.69
C LEU A 115 -0.15 2.34 -6.23
N VAL A 116 -0.95 1.31 -6.01
CA VAL A 116 -0.50 -0.06 -5.77
C VAL A 116 -1.07 -0.93 -6.88
N LEU A 117 -0.21 -1.74 -7.48
CA LEU A 117 -0.57 -2.73 -8.47
C LEU A 117 -0.15 -4.12 -7.98
N LEU A 118 -1.12 -5.03 -7.94
CA LEU A 118 -0.87 -6.45 -7.71
C LEU A 118 -0.36 -7.06 -9.01
N SER A 119 0.83 -7.67 -8.97
CA SER A 119 1.40 -8.37 -10.12
C SER A 119 1.02 -9.84 -10.15
#